data_AF-A0A9W8TWZ8-F1
#
_entry.id   AF-A0A9W8TWZ8-F1
#
_cell.length_a   1.000
_cell.length_b   1.000
_cell.length_c   1.000
_cell.angle_alpha   90.00
_cell.angle_beta   90.00
_cell.angle_gamma   90.00
#
_symmetry.space_group_name_H-M   'P 1'
#
loop_
_entity.id
_entity.type
_entity.pdbx_description
1 polymer ?
#
loop_
_entity_poly.entity_id
_entity_poly.type
_entity_poly.pdbx_seq_one_letter_code
_entity_poly.pdbx_strand_id
1 'polypeptide(L)'
;EKLVLKMSFPGTTRVTERTFVDRCKELAQGEHTWVLSHLPNIIWSFDIPFRDGSPQDNFKKKFGDDYEMRVMRGIILEESQPALECQDGKGMCSSFL
;
A
#
# COMPACT_ATOMS: atom_id res chain seq x y z
N GLU A 1 17.59 -9.49 -6.13
CA GLU A 1 17.05 -8.82 -4.93
C GLU A 1 16.27 -9.81 -4.05
N LYS A 2 15.92 -9.44 -2.81
CA LYS A 2 15.03 -10.22 -1.94
C LYS A 2 13.58 -9.73 -2.14
N LEU A 3 12.64 -10.67 -2.25
CA LEU A 3 11.22 -10.36 -2.39
C LEU A 3 10.51 -10.45 -1.03
N VAL A 4 9.59 -9.52 -0.78
CA VAL A 4 8.77 -9.44 0.44
C VAL A 4 7.30 -9.56 0.07
N LEU A 5 6.57 -10.40 0.80
CA LEU A 5 5.11 -10.43 0.77
C LEU A 5 4.58 -9.58 1.92
N LYS A 6 3.86 -8.50 1.58
CA LYS A 6 3.11 -7.69 2.55
C LYS A 6 1.63 -8.04 2.43
N MET A 7 1.03 -8.42 3.57
CA MET A 7 -0.39 -8.70 3.70
C MET A 7 -1.06 -7.61 4.53
N SER A 8 -2.24 -7.16 4.10
CA SER A 8 -3.00 -6.12 4.77
C SER A 8 -4.50 -6.36 4.63
N PHE A 9 -5.31 -5.65 5.44
CA PHE A 9 -6.77 -5.73 5.42
C PHE A 9 -7.40 -4.34 5.23
N PRO A 10 -7.20 -3.69 4.07
CA PRO A 10 -7.77 -2.37 3.80
C PRO A 10 -9.29 -2.47 3.58
N GLY A 11 -9.98 -1.35 3.78
CA GLY A 11 -11.36 -1.19 3.32
C GLY A 11 -11.46 -1.37 1.79
N THR A 12 -12.58 -1.87 1.30
CA THR A 12 -12.83 -2.12 -0.13
C THR A 12 -12.73 -0.83 -0.97
N THR A 13 -12.97 0.33 -0.36
CA THR A 13 -12.90 1.64 -1.02
C THR A 13 -11.47 2.17 -1.16
N ARG A 14 -10.50 1.58 -0.43
CA ARG A 14 -9.15 2.12 -0.36
C ARG A 14 -8.34 1.77 -1.60
N VAL A 15 -7.81 2.81 -2.24
CA VAL A 15 -6.89 2.74 -3.37
C VAL A 15 -5.76 1.75 -3.07
N THR A 16 -5.43 0.90 -4.04
CA THR A 16 -4.38 -0.09 -3.89
C THR A 16 -3.01 0.59 -3.81
N GLU A 17 -2.08 0.01 -3.05
CA GLU A 17 -0.72 0.53 -2.96
C GLU A 17 -0.04 0.54 -4.34
N ARG A 18 -0.34 -0.46 -5.19
CA ARG A 18 0.10 -0.49 -6.58
C ARG A 18 -0.41 0.73 -7.36
N THR A 19 -1.72 0.97 -7.35
CA THR A 19 -2.33 2.12 -8.04
C THR A 19 -1.78 3.45 -7.52
N PHE A 20 -1.56 3.56 -6.21
CA PHE A 20 -0.97 4.74 -5.59
C PHE A 20 0.47 4.97 -6.08
N VAL A 21 1.30 3.93 -6.05
CA VAL A 21 2.70 3.99 -6.50
C VAL A 21 2.79 4.29 -8.00
N ASP A 22 1.95 3.68 -8.83
CA ASP A 22 1.91 3.92 -10.27
C ASP A 22 1.58 5.39 -10.56
N ARG A 23 0.59 5.96 -9.85
CA ARG A 23 0.27 7.39 -9.95
C ARG A 23 1.42 8.28 -9.49
N CYS A 24 2.14 7.90 -8.42
CA CYS A 24 3.33 8.63 -8.00
C CYS A 24 4.43 8.61 -9.07
N LYS A 25 4.63 7.47 -9.76
CA LYS A 25 5.59 7.36 -10.86
C LYS A 25 5.21 8.25 -12.04
N GLU A 26 3.93 8.32 -12.40
CA GLU A 26 3.43 9.19 -13.47
C GLU A 26 3.68 10.68 -13.19
N LEU A 27 3.51 11.09 -11.93
CA LEU A 27 3.67 12.48 -11.48
C LEU A 27 5.12 12.88 -11.21
N ALA A 28 6.02 11.91 -11.00
CA ALA A 28 7.43 12.17 -10.69
C ALA A 28 8.21 12.60 -11.94
N GLN A 29 8.06 13.87 -12.31
CA GLN A 29 8.72 14.48 -13.47
C GLN A 29 9.47 15.76 -13.06
N GLY A 30 10.44 16.18 -13.88
CA GLY A 30 11.20 17.42 -13.66
C GLY A 30 11.93 17.40 -12.32
N GLU A 31 11.70 18.42 -11.49
CA GLU A 31 12.30 18.55 -10.15
C GLU A 31 11.92 17.43 -9.17
N HIS A 32 10.86 16.66 -9.47
CA HIS A 32 10.38 15.57 -8.61
C HIS A 32 10.88 14.18 -9.02
N THR A 33 11.77 14.09 -10.02
CA THR A 33 12.30 12.80 -10.52
C THR A 33 12.97 11.97 -9.41
N TRP A 34 13.55 12.62 -8.39
CA TRP A 34 14.18 11.96 -7.25
C TRP A 34 13.23 11.04 -6.47
N VAL A 35 11.92 11.26 -6.51
CA VAL A 35 10.93 10.42 -5.82
C VAL A 35 10.97 8.98 -6.34
N LEU A 36 11.31 8.76 -7.62
CA LEU A 36 11.34 7.43 -8.24
C LEU A 36 12.30 6.47 -7.54
N SER A 37 13.38 6.96 -6.91
CA SER A 37 14.32 6.11 -6.16
C SER A 37 13.84 5.72 -4.77
N HIS A 38 12.71 6.27 -4.31
CA HIS A 38 12.13 5.98 -3.00
C HIS A 38 10.79 5.24 -3.07
N LEU A 39 10.23 5.08 -4.27
CA LEU A 39 9.00 4.31 -4.45
C LEU A 39 9.32 2.81 -4.43
N PRO A 40 8.50 1.99 -3.75
CA PRO A 40 8.70 0.55 -3.74
C PRO A 40 8.48 -0.02 -5.14
N ASN A 41 9.27 -1.03 -5.50
CA ASN A 41 9.06 -1.77 -6.72
C ASN A 41 8.09 -2.93 -6.49
N ILE A 42 6.80 -2.70 -6.80
CA ILE A 42 5.74 -3.69 -6.66
C ILE A 42 5.72 -4.58 -7.90
N ILE A 43 6.03 -5.86 -7.70
CA ILE A 43 6.05 -6.89 -8.75
C ILE A 43 4.64 -7.44 -8.98
N TRP A 44 3.90 -7.68 -7.90
CA TRP A 44 2.58 -8.28 -7.97
C TRP A 44 1.65 -7.77 -6.87
N SER A 45 0.34 -7.77 -7.14
CA SER A 45 -0.70 -7.44 -6.16
C SER A 45 -1.94 -8.28 -6.42
N PHE A 46 -2.62 -8.68 -5.36
CA PHE A 46 -3.87 -9.43 -5.42
C PHE A 46 -4.79 -9.08 -4.24
N ASP A 47 -6.09 -9.21 -4.48
CA ASP A 47 -7.14 -9.04 -3.46
C ASP A 47 -7.92 -10.34 -3.30
N ILE A 48 -8.24 -10.69 -2.06
CA ILE A 48 -9.10 -11.81 -1.69
C ILE A 48 -10.30 -11.24 -0.93
N PRO A 49 -11.51 -11.26 -1.53
CA PRO A 49 -12.71 -10.81 -0.84
C PRO A 49 -13.10 -11.80 0.27
N PHE A 50 -13.68 -11.29 1.35
CA PHE A 50 -14.31 -12.15 2.35
C PHE A 50 -15.62 -12.73 1.79
N ARG A 51 -15.85 -14.02 2.05
CA ARG A 51 -17.02 -14.76 1.57
C ARG A 51 -18.25 -14.53 2.45
N ASP A 52 -19.40 -14.94 1.93
CA ASP A 52 -20.65 -15.01 2.69
C ASP A 52 -20.49 -15.85 3.95
N GLY A 53 -21.16 -15.42 5.03
CA GLY A 53 -21.06 -16.04 6.35
C GLY A 53 -19.76 -15.74 7.09
N SER A 54 -18.81 -15.03 6.48
CA SER A 54 -17.63 -14.52 7.20
C SER A 54 -18.02 -13.52 8.29
N PRO A 55 -17.15 -13.28 9.29
CA PRO A 55 -17.39 -12.23 10.28
C PRO A 55 -17.68 -10.86 9.64
N GLN A 56 -17.01 -10.52 8.53
CA GLN A 56 -17.24 -9.28 7.78
C GLN A 56 -18.65 -9.19 7.20
N ASP A 57 -19.11 -10.27 6.56
CA ASP A 57 -20.48 -10.34 6.03
C ASP A 57 -21.53 -10.24 7.15
N ASN A 58 -21.29 -10.89 8.29
CA ASN A 58 -22.16 -10.77 9.45
C ASN A 58 -22.18 -9.34 10.02
N PHE A 59 -21.04 -8.65 10.05
CA PHE A 59 -20.99 -7.25 10.43
C PHE A 59 -21.72 -6.35 9.43
N LYS A 60 -21.58 -6.60 8.11
CA LYS A 60 -22.31 -5.87 7.09
C LYS A 60 -23.82 -6.03 7.25
N LYS A 61 -24.30 -7.24 7.50
CA LYS A 61 -25.72 -7.51 7.78
C LYS A 61 -26.23 -6.80 9.03
N LYS A 62 -25.39 -6.70 10.08
CA LYS A 62 -25.77 -6.06 11.34
C LYS A 62 -25.78 -4.53 11.27
N PHE A 63 -24.80 -3.94 10.60
CA PHE A 63 -24.53 -2.50 10.59
C PHE A 63 -24.94 -1.81 9.29
N GLY A 64 -25.39 -2.57 8.28
CA GLY A 64 -25.94 -2.04 7.04
C GLY A 64 -24.91 -1.33 6.17
N ASP A 65 -25.36 -0.36 5.38
CA ASP A 65 -24.55 0.29 4.35
C ASP A 65 -23.38 1.10 4.92
N ASP A 66 -23.50 1.58 6.16
CA ASP A 66 -22.45 2.34 6.86
C ASP A 66 -21.23 1.49 7.24
N TYR A 67 -21.35 0.16 7.24
CA TYR A 67 -20.21 -0.71 7.49
C TYR A 67 -19.31 -0.85 6.26
N GLU A 68 -18.07 -0.37 6.39
CA GLU A 68 -17.03 -0.55 5.39
C GLU A 68 -16.49 -1.99 5.42
N MET A 69 -16.82 -2.75 4.37
CA MET A 69 -16.23 -4.07 4.11
C MET A 69 -14.73 -3.94 3.85
N ARG A 70 -13.97 -4.98 4.20
CA ARG A 70 -12.54 -5.05 3.92
C ARG A 70 -12.23 -6.17 2.93
N VAL A 71 -11.02 -6.15 2.40
CA VAL A 71 -10.45 -7.25 1.59
C VAL A 71 -9.14 -7.67 2.22
N MET A 72 -8.73 -8.92 2.05
CA MET A 72 -7.32 -9.26 2.27
C MET A 72 -6.54 -8.86 1.02
N ARG A 73 -5.55 -7.99 1.17
CA ARG A 73 -4.69 -7.53 0.07
C ARG A 73 -3.27 -8.01 0.27
N GLY A 74 -2.75 -8.72 -0.71
CA GLY A 74 -1.34 -9.11 -0.78
C GLY A 74 -0.61 -8.30 -1.84
N ILE A 75 0.62 -7.89 -1.52
CA ILE A 75 1.56 -7.34 -2.48
C ILE A 75 2.91 -8.03 -2.36
N ILE A 76 3.53 -8.33 -3.51
CA ILE A 76 4.90 -8.81 -3.63
C ILE A 76 5.71 -7.64 -4.17
N LEU A 77 6.74 -7.25 -3.41
CA LEU A 77 7.65 -6.17 -3.77
C LEU A 77 9.09 -6.58 -3.52
N GLU A 78 10.02 -5.89 -4.16
CA GLU A 78 11.43 -5.94 -3.77
C GLU A 78 11.61 -5.32 -2.38
N GLU A 79 12.47 -5.93 -1.56
CA GLU A 79 12.86 -5.40 -0.26
C GLU A 79 13.56 -4.06 -0.44
N SER A 80 12.86 -2.97 -0.16
CA SER A 80 13.47 -1.65 -0.04
C SER A 80 14.24 -1.57 1.27
N GLN A 81 15.49 -1.12 1.25
CA GLN A 81 16.19 -0.77 2.48
C GLN A 81 15.35 0.27 3.25
N PRO A 82 15.20 0.14 4.58
CA PRO A 82 14.40 1.08 5.34
C PRO A 82 14.98 2.49 5.20
N ALA A 83 14.12 3.50 5.03
CA ALA A 83 14.49 4.92 5.01
C ALA A 83 15.18 5.42 6.31
N LEU A 84 15.35 4.54 7.30
CA LEU A 84 16.01 4.78 8.58
C LEU A 84 17.54 4.67 8.51
N GLU A 85 18.12 4.19 7.41
CA GLU A 85 19.58 4.25 7.19
C GLU A 85 20.06 5.63 6.69
N CYS A 86 19.31 6.70 6.96
CA CYS A 86 19.84 8.07 6.90
C CYS A 86 20.76 8.34 8.11
N GLN A 87 21.90 7.65 8.18
CA GLN A 87 23.05 8.13 8.94
C GLN A 87 23.78 9.15 8.06
N ASP A 88 23.28 10.40 8.10
CA ASP A 88 24.09 11.63 8.07
C ASP A 88 23.15 12.83 7.88
N GLY A 89 23.14 13.69 8.90
CA GLY A 89 22.14 14.75 9.12
C GLY A 89 22.17 15.93 8.15
N LYS A 90 22.01 15.71 6.83
CA LYS A 90 21.80 16.78 5.82
C LYS A 90 20.85 16.45 4.66
N GLY A 91 19.97 15.46 4.78
CA GLY A 91 18.90 15.21 3.80
C GLY A 91 17.54 15.12 4.47
N MET A 92 16.58 15.97 4.06
CA MET A 92 15.24 16.12 4.64
C MET A 92 14.58 14.79 5.01
N CYS A 93 14.40 14.57 6.31
CA CYS A 93 13.47 13.59 6.87
C CYS A 93 12.36 14.36 7.61
N SER A 94 11.48 14.98 6.82
CA SER A 94 10.14 15.45 7.20
C SER A 94 9.36 15.41 5.88
N SER A 95 8.26 14.71 5.69
CA SER A 95 7.14 14.46 6.58
C SER A 95 6.14 13.65 5.77
N PHE A 96 5.72 12.46 6.21
CA PHE A 96 4.44 11.84 5.82
C PHE A 96 4.09 10.75 6.85
N LEU A 97 3.62 11.18 8.01
CA LEU A 97 2.52 10.56 8.77
C LEU A 97 1.87 11.66 9.61
#